data_AF-A0A1Q6QYV0-F1
#
_entry.id   AF-A0A1Q6QYV0-F1
#
_cell.length_a   1.000
_cell.length_b   1.000
_cell.length_c   1.000
_cell.angle_alpha   90.00
_cell.angle_beta   90.00
_cell.angle_gamma   90.00
#
_symmetry.space_group_name_H-M   'P 1'
#
loop_
_entity.id
_entity.type
_entity.pdbx_description
1 polymer ?
#
loop_
_entity_poly.entity_id
_entity_poly.type
_entity_poly.pdbx_seq_one_letter_code
_entity_poly.pdbx_strand_id
1 'polypeptide(L)'
;MHFDINKLKFRLILLEELLNSTDDKYKKIEIFNDINKIKYLIRYIDKNALFNLYDTNEGIIGDYKEKDDDVVAGRIVDFFNKYIMQIRTSIGVFSNMPKLPWRVWKNTTISNKKYFELISNFMKEFNPEMLEIYNNLVQNKRIELSIDKYEGERYVRGLCFCVGNLKETYVLSRFNNKMNTGIILPHELGHAYLFYKSDFNNESNIFIEAYSIFIEFIFGDYLKNTVYAGSAFNNEYQRLDTFLGMVDYEFDNLIKLKGMNFDFPFYYTKDGSIGNVDTATLILSNMLGMYLTHLYRFDRDRYNNEIKVFLEMYGRTTDEEILKYFGLKNLTEGTEKTVRTYVKTYRR
;
A
#
# COMPACT_ATOMS: atom_id res chain seq x y z
N MET A 1 -4.00 21.68 1.79
CA MET A 1 -4.37 21.37 3.19
C MET A 1 -3.11 20.87 3.81
N HIS A 2 -2.76 21.38 4.99
CA HIS A 2 -1.52 21.03 5.66
C HIS A 2 -1.82 20.42 7.02
N PHE A 3 -0.96 19.54 7.52
CA PHE A 3 -1.15 19.05 8.88
C PHE A 3 -1.03 20.18 9.91
N ASP A 4 -1.74 20.02 11.01
CA ASP A 4 -1.67 20.94 12.13
C ASP A 4 -0.47 20.59 13.02
N ILE A 5 0.62 21.35 12.86
CA ILE A 5 1.87 21.12 13.58
C ILE A 5 1.70 21.16 15.11
N ASN A 6 0.80 22.00 15.62
CA ASN A 6 0.56 22.10 17.06
C ASN A 6 -0.15 20.84 17.57
N LYS A 7 -1.10 20.30 16.80
CA LYS A 7 -1.71 19.00 17.12
C LYS A 7 -0.69 17.87 17.08
N LEU A 8 0.19 17.83 16.07
CA LEU A 8 1.25 16.82 16.00
C LEU A 8 2.20 16.90 17.21
N LYS A 9 2.63 18.10 17.60
CA LYS A 9 3.45 18.31 18.81
C LYS A 9 2.72 17.87 20.08
N PHE A 10 1.42 18.13 20.19
CA PHE A 10 0.62 17.66 21.31
C PHE A 10 0.51 16.11 21.33
N ARG A 11 0.33 15.47 20.17
CA ARG A 11 0.34 14.00 20.06
C ARG A 11 1.68 13.40 20.45
N LEU A 12 2.79 14.04 20.08
CA LEU A 12 4.12 13.62 20.48
C LEU A 12 4.27 13.58 22.01
N ILE A 13 3.86 14.65 22.70
CA ILE A 13 3.91 14.73 24.17
C ILE A 13 3.09 13.59 24.80
N LEU A 14 1.87 13.35 24.32
CA LEU A 14 1.02 12.27 24.83
C LEU A 14 1.67 10.88 24.68
N LEU A 15 2.32 10.63 23.54
CA LEU A 15 3.01 9.36 23.31
C LEU A 15 4.27 9.21 24.16
N GLU A 16 5.02 10.29 24.38
CA GLU A 16 6.21 10.29 25.26
C GLU A 16 5.81 10.04 26.73
N GLU A 17 4.71 10.64 27.20
CA GLU A 17 4.13 10.35 28.52
C GLU A 17 3.67 8.89 28.64
N LEU A 18 3.03 8.36 27.59
CA LEU A 18 2.61 6.96 27.54
C LEU A 18 3.80 6.00 27.55
N LEU A 19 4.88 6.32 26.83
CA LEU A 19 6.10 5.52 26.80
C LEU A 19 6.73 5.41 28.20
N ASN A 20 6.82 6.54 28.91
CA ASN A 20 7.41 6.62 30.24
C ASN A 20 6.58 5.91 31.33
N SER A 21 5.28 5.79 31.13
CA SER A 21 4.35 5.15 32.08
C SER A 21 4.02 3.69 31.74
N THR A 22 4.48 3.19 30.60
CA THR A 22 4.32 1.79 30.21
C THR A 22 5.45 0.96 30.83
N ASP A 23 5.18 -0.25 31.31
CA ASP A 23 6.22 -1.19 31.78
C ASP A 23 6.45 -2.34 30.81
N ASP A 24 5.46 -2.68 30.00
CA ASP A 24 5.54 -3.77 29.02
C ASP A 24 6.54 -3.44 27.90
N LYS A 25 7.54 -4.31 27.73
CA LYS A 25 8.64 -4.13 26.75
C LYS A 25 8.10 -3.99 25.32
N TYR A 26 7.16 -4.85 24.93
CA TYR A 26 6.64 -4.86 23.56
C TYR A 26 5.79 -3.62 23.30
N LYS A 27 4.99 -3.21 24.28
CA LYS A 27 4.19 -2.01 24.20
C LYS A 27 5.05 -0.74 24.10
N LYS A 28 6.19 -0.69 24.80
CA LYS A 28 7.15 0.42 24.64
C LYS A 28 7.66 0.55 23.21
N ILE A 29 7.98 -0.57 22.55
CA ILE A 29 8.45 -0.57 21.16
C ILE A 29 7.36 -0.03 20.23
N GLU A 30 6.11 -0.45 20.40
CA GLU A 30 4.98 0.08 19.62
C GLU A 30 4.83 1.60 19.78
N ILE A 31 4.88 2.10 21.02
CA ILE A 31 4.76 3.53 21.31
C ILE A 31 5.96 4.29 20.74
N PHE A 32 7.17 3.76 20.83
CA PHE A 32 8.37 4.36 20.27
C PHE A 32 8.28 4.49 18.74
N ASN A 33 7.75 3.47 18.06
CA ASN A 33 7.50 3.53 16.62
C ASN A 33 6.49 4.64 16.28
N ASP A 34 5.39 4.73 17.03
CA ASP A 34 4.40 5.81 16.86
C ASP A 34 5.01 7.20 17.09
N ILE A 35 5.90 7.36 18.08
CA ILE A 35 6.66 8.60 18.32
C ILE A 35 7.50 8.96 17.10
N ASN A 36 8.22 8.00 16.52
CA ASN A 36 9.08 8.23 15.36
C ASN A 36 8.26 8.66 14.13
N LYS A 37 7.08 8.07 13.91
CA LYS A 37 6.14 8.51 12.87
C LYS A 37 5.69 9.94 13.08
N ILE A 38 5.29 10.32 14.29
CA ILE A 38 4.90 11.71 14.59
C ILE A 38 6.07 12.68 14.41
N LYS A 39 7.27 12.34 14.88
CA LYS A 39 8.49 13.14 14.66
C LYS A 39 8.77 13.33 13.17
N TYR A 40 8.61 12.30 12.35
CA TYR A 40 8.73 12.39 10.90
C TYR A 40 7.75 13.41 10.32
N LEU A 41 6.47 13.31 10.67
CA LEU A 41 5.42 14.21 10.18
C LEU A 41 5.69 15.67 10.59
N ILE A 42 6.20 15.91 11.80
CA ILE A 42 6.59 17.25 12.25
C ILE A 42 7.77 17.77 11.42
N ARG A 43 8.83 16.97 11.22
CA ARG A 43 10.00 17.38 10.42
C ARG A 43 9.67 17.63 8.96
N TYR A 44 8.72 16.87 8.42
CA TYR A 44 8.24 17.07 7.07
C TYR A 44 7.68 18.49 6.86
N ILE A 45 6.98 19.02 7.87
CA ILE A 45 6.42 20.38 7.84
C ILE A 45 7.46 21.42 8.28
N ASP A 46 8.16 21.15 9.37
CA ASP A 46 9.17 22.03 9.96
C ASP A 46 10.55 21.37 9.86
N LYS A 47 11.23 21.65 8.74
CA LYS A 47 12.56 21.09 8.43
C LYS A 47 13.63 21.47 9.46
N ASN A 48 13.39 22.49 10.29
CA ASN A 48 14.30 22.94 11.34
C ASN A 48 14.03 22.25 12.68
N ALA A 49 12.98 21.41 12.78
CA ALA A 49 12.69 20.67 13.99
C ALA A 49 13.81 19.65 14.26
N LEU A 50 14.61 19.95 15.28
CA LEU A 50 15.70 19.10 15.75
C LEU A 50 15.14 18.02 16.67
N PHE A 51 14.74 16.90 16.09
CA PHE A 51 14.56 15.67 16.85
C PHE A 51 15.81 14.81 16.66
N ASN A 52 16.32 14.21 17.75
CA ASN A 52 17.17 13.04 17.60
C ASN A 52 16.29 11.94 16.99
N LEU A 53 16.43 11.73 15.68
CA LEU A 53 15.90 10.54 15.00
C LEU A 53 16.73 9.31 15.36
N TYR A 54 17.91 9.52 15.93
CA TYR A 54 18.98 8.55 16.05
C TYR A 54 19.36 8.28 17.51
N ASP A 55 18.42 7.81 18.34
CA ASP A 55 18.84 6.92 19.44
C ASP A 55 19.01 5.46 18.95
N THR A 56 18.68 5.18 17.68
CA THR A 56 19.13 4.00 16.93
C THR A 56 19.53 4.44 15.52
N ASN A 57 20.56 3.82 14.91
CA ASN A 57 21.10 4.13 13.58
C ASN A 57 20.14 3.83 12.40
N GLU A 58 18.84 3.82 12.64
CA GLU A 58 17.83 3.32 11.72
C GLU A 58 17.06 4.51 11.15
N GLY A 59 16.95 4.58 9.82
CA GLY A 59 16.13 5.59 9.16
C GLY A 59 14.67 5.53 9.62
N ILE A 60 13.83 6.45 9.13
CA ILE A 60 12.38 6.27 9.26
C ILE A 60 12.00 5.05 8.43
N ILE A 61 11.99 3.92 9.11
CA ILE A 61 11.37 2.69 8.66
C ILE A 61 9.89 3.04 8.52
N GLY A 62 9.32 2.84 7.33
CA GLY A 62 7.87 2.97 7.13
C GLY A 62 7.09 2.11 8.11
N ASP A 63 5.77 2.12 8.07
CA ASP A 63 4.92 1.33 8.98
C ASP A 63 5.23 -0.19 9.02
N TYR A 64 6.13 -0.67 8.17
CA TYR A 64 6.62 -2.03 8.07
C TYR A 64 8.14 -2.06 7.89
N LYS A 65 8.92 -2.06 8.97
CA LYS A 65 9.93 -3.11 9.19
C LYS A 65 9.89 -3.45 10.66
N GLU A 66 9.31 -4.62 10.90
CA GLU A 66 10.08 -5.71 11.46
C GLU A 66 10.50 -5.32 12.86
N LYS A 67 9.56 -5.61 13.74
CA LYS A 67 9.90 -6.13 15.03
C LYS A 67 11.28 -6.81 15.00
N ASP A 68 12.06 -6.53 16.02
CA ASP A 68 13.17 -7.37 16.49
C ASP A 68 12.63 -8.74 16.98
N ASP A 69 11.74 -9.35 16.18
CA ASP A 69 10.92 -10.52 16.48
C ASP A 69 11.18 -11.47 15.33
N ASP A 70 12.22 -12.28 15.53
CA ASP A 70 12.56 -13.46 14.72
C ASP A 70 11.31 -14.28 14.34
N VAL A 71 10.22 -14.18 15.11
CA VAL A 71 8.92 -14.80 14.82
C VAL A 71 8.27 -14.24 13.56
N VAL A 72 8.20 -12.92 13.35
CA VAL A 72 7.55 -12.34 12.16
C VAL A 72 8.42 -12.55 10.93
N ALA A 73 9.72 -12.30 11.04
CA ALA A 73 10.65 -12.59 9.97
C ALA A 73 10.67 -14.08 9.63
N GLY A 74 10.61 -14.95 10.64
CA GLY A 74 10.48 -16.40 10.50
C GLY A 74 9.21 -16.81 9.76
N ARG A 75 8.07 -16.17 10.01
CA ARG A 75 6.82 -16.43 9.25
C ARG A 75 6.96 -16.12 7.76
N ILE A 76 7.64 -15.03 7.41
CA ILE A 76 7.90 -14.66 6.01
C ILE A 76 8.82 -15.69 5.36
N VAL A 77 9.90 -16.09 6.05
CA VAL A 77 10.81 -17.15 5.59
C VAL A 77 10.06 -18.47 5.37
N ASP A 78 9.24 -18.89 6.33
CA ASP A 78 8.43 -20.11 6.27
C ASP A 78 7.41 -20.08 5.13
N PHE A 79 6.75 -18.93 4.94
CA PHE A 79 5.80 -18.72 3.86
C PHE A 79 6.47 -18.95 2.50
N PHE A 80 7.59 -18.27 2.22
CA PHE A 80 8.27 -18.45 0.95
C PHE A 80 8.88 -19.85 0.80
N ASN A 81 9.43 -20.43 1.87
CA ASN A 81 9.91 -21.83 1.84
C ASN A 81 8.84 -22.81 1.37
N LYS A 82 7.59 -22.59 1.79
CA LYS A 82 6.45 -23.44 1.49
C LYS A 82 5.84 -23.17 0.12
N TYR A 83 5.65 -21.90 -0.25
CA TYR A 83 4.81 -21.53 -1.39
C TYR A 83 5.58 -21.07 -2.63
N ILE A 84 6.88 -20.80 -2.57
CA ILE A 84 7.61 -20.13 -3.66
C ILE A 84 7.52 -20.85 -5.01
N MET A 85 7.56 -22.18 -5.03
CA MET A 85 7.45 -22.95 -6.29
C MET A 85 6.07 -22.80 -6.93
N GLN A 86 5.02 -22.76 -6.11
CA GLN A 86 3.65 -22.57 -6.56
C GLN A 86 3.44 -21.13 -7.04
N ILE A 87 3.98 -20.15 -6.31
CA ILE A 87 3.97 -18.73 -6.70
C ILE A 87 4.66 -18.56 -8.05
N ARG A 88 5.90 -19.05 -8.20
CA ARG A 88 6.66 -18.97 -9.46
C ARG A 88 5.89 -19.60 -10.62
N THR A 89 5.32 -20.79 -10.41
CA THR A 89 4.50 -21.46 -11.44
C THR A 89 3.28 -20.61 -11.83
N SER A 90 2.61 -20.04 -10.84
CA SER A 90 1.40 -19.22 -11.01
C SER A 90 1.68 -17.93 -11.77
N ILE A 91 2.83 -17.28 -11.55
CA ILE A 91 3.14 -16.03 -12.27
C ILE A 91 3.72 -16.27 -13.67
N GLY A 92 4.08 -17.51 -14.02
CA GLY A 92 4.68 -17.84 -15.32
C GLY A 92 3.75 -17.60 -16.53
N VAL A 93 2.45 -17.47 -16.30
CA VAL A 93 1.51 -17.03 -17.34
C VAL A 93 1.71 -15.56 -17.72
N PHE A 94 2.19 -14.71 -16.80
CA PHE A 94 2.39 -13.27 -17.05
C PHE A 94 3.71 -12.97 -17.75
N SER A 95 4.77 -13.74 -17.50
CA SER A 95 6.09 -13.54 -18.13
C SER A 95 6.09 -13.72 -19.65
N ASN A 96 5.04 -14.36 -20.18
CA ASN A 96 4.85 -14.56 -21.61
C ASN A 96 3.80 -13.62 -22.22
N MET A 97 3.24 -12.67 -21.45
CA MET A 97 2.25 -11.75 -21.96
C MET A 97 2.90 -10.67 -22.84
N PRO A 98 2.23 -10.26 -23.93
CA PRO A 98 2.76 -9.23 -24.80
C PRO A 98 2.88 -7.91 -24.05
N LYS A 99 4.03 -7.26 -24.19
CA LYS A 99 4.26 -5.91 -23.66
C LYS A 99 3.21 -4.95 -24.21
N LEU A 100 2.82 -4.01 -23.36
CA LEU A 100 1.80 -3.04 -23.72
C LEU A 100 2.41 -1.98 -24.67
N PRO A 101 1.67 -1.51 -25.69
CA PRO A 101 2.19 -0.49 -26.60
C PRO A 101 2.22 0.87 -25.93
N TRP A 102 3.37 1.55 -25.98
CA TRP A 102 3.52 2.87 -25.38
C TRP A 102 2.51 3.87 -25.98
N ARG A 103 1.72 4.53 -25.13
CA ARG A 103 0.76 5.57 -25.52
C ARG A 103 0.90 6.79 -24.63
N VAL A 104 0.97 7.98 -25.23
CA VAL A 104 0.97 9.25 -24.52
C VAL A 104 -0.45 9.77 -24.41
N TRP A 105 -0.88 10.04 -23.17
CA TRP A 105 -2.21 10.59 -22.90
C TRP A 105 -2.11 12.03 -22.43
N LYS A 106 -3.13 12.83 -22.76
CA LYS A 106 -3.23 14.20 -22.27
C LYS A 106 -3.36 14.19 -20.75
N ASN A 107 -2.48 14.93 -20.08
CA ASN A 107 -2.50 15.08 -18.63
C ASN A 107 -3.23 16.37 -18.26
N THR A 108 -4.38 16.23 -17.59
CA THR A 108 -5.25 17.36 -17.24
C THR A 108 -4.91 17.88 -15.85
N THR A 109 -4.92 19.21 -15.69
CA THR A 109 -4.74 19.85 -14.39
C THR A 109 -6.05 19.98 -13.62
N ILE A 110 -5.98 19.96 -12.29
CA ILE A 110 -7.11 20.14 -11.39
C ILE A 110 -6.66 20.91 -10.15
N SER A 111 -7.51 21.82 -9.64
CA SER A 111 -7.23 22.52 -8.39
C SER A 111 -7.41 21.59 -7.19
N ASN A 112 -6.72 21.86 -6.08
CA ASN A 112 -6.84 21.04 -4.87
C ASN A 112 -8.30 20.96 -4.38
N LYS A 113 -9.05 22.07 -4.43
CA LYS A 113 -10.47 22.09 -4.06
C LYS A 113 -11.30 21.10 -4.89
N LYS A 114 -11.21 21.19 -6.22
CA LYS A 114 -11.93 20.28 -7.13
C LYS A 114 -11.47 18.83 -6.98
N TYR A 115 -10.20 18.61 -6.65
CA TYR A 115 -9.67 17.28 -6.41
C TYR A 115 -10.25 16.64 -5.15
N PHE A 116 -10.31 17.36 -4.03
CA PHE A 116 -10.99 16.86 -2.82
C PHE A 116 -12.51 16.61 -3.06
N GLU A 117 -13.18 17.47 -3.84
CA GLU A 117 -14.57 17.23 -4.25
C GLU A 117 -14.71 15.95 -5.10
N LEU A 118 -13.79 15.73 -6.05
CA LEU A 118 -13.75 14.54 -6.91
C LEU A 118 -13.57 13.26 -6.08
N ILE A 119 -12.65 13.26 -5.11
CA ILE A 119 -12.42 12.13 -4.20
C ILE A 119 -13.66 11.87 -3.34
N SER A 120 -14.28 12.93 -2.79
CA SER A 120 -15.51 12.79 -2.00
C SER A 120 -16.65 12.17 -2.81
N ASN A 121 -16.86 12.63 -4.04
CA ASN A 121 -17.89 12.09 -4.94
C ASN A 121 -17.63 10.62 -5.28
N PHE A 122 -16.38 10.28 -5.59
CA PHE A 122 -15.97 8.89 -5.82
C PHE A 122 -16.30 8.00 -4.61
N MET A 123 -15.87 8.40 -3.39
CA MET A 123 -16.10 7.60 -2.19
C MET A 123 -17.59 7.45 -1.87
N LYS A 124 -18.39 8.49 -2.14
CA LYS A 124 -19.85 8.45 -1.99
C LYS A 124 -20.51 7.40 -2.88
N GLU A 125 -20.04 7.24 -4.12
CA GLU A 125 -20.54 6.23 -5.05
C GLU A 125 -19.98 4.83 -4.75
N PHE A 126 -18.73 4.76 -4.30
CA PHE A 126 -18.02 3.51 -4.12
C PHE A 126 -18.28 2.82 -2.77
N ASN A 127 -18.00 3.51 -1.66
CA ASN A 127 -18.06 2.94 -0.31
C ASN A 127 -18.31 4.05 0.76
N PRO A 128 -19.51 4.11 1.35
CA PRO A 128 -19.86 5.10 2.37
C PRO A 128 -18.98 5.10 3.62
N GLU A 129 -18.44 3.94 4.02
CA GLU A 129 -17.56 3.85 5.19
C GLU A 129 -16.19 4.48 4.88
N MET A 130 -15.67 4.25 3.68
CA MET A 130 -14.44 4.91 3.24
C MET A 130 -14.63 6.43 3.12
N LEU A 131 -15.82 6.89 2.74
CA LEU A 131 -16.17 8.31 2.75
C LEU A 131 -16.13 8.89 4.17
N GLU A 132 -16.59 8.16 5.18
CA GLU A 132 -16.53 8.60 6.58
C GLU A 132 -15.08 8.77 7.05
N ILE A 133 -14.22 7.79 6.77
CA ILE A 133 -12.78 7.87 7.08
C ILE A 133 -12.15 9.08 6.37
N TYR A 134 -12.40 9.24 5.07
CA TYR A 134 -11.89 10.37 4.31
C TYR A 134 -12.34 11.72 4.90
N ASN A 135 -13.62 11.86 5.24
CA ASN A 135 -14.15 13.08 5.84
C ASN A 135 -13.50 13.36 7.21
N ASN A 136 -13.28 12.32 8.03
CA ASN A 136 -12.58 12.45 9.30
C ASN A 136 -11.14 12.96 9.11
N LEU A 137 -10.40 12.40 8.14
CA LEU A 137 -9.04 12.82 7.82
C LEU A 137 -9.01 14.27 7.33
N VAL A 138 -9.95 14.69 6.48
CA VAL A 138 -10.05 16.07 6.01
C VAL A 138 -10.39 17.02 7.16
N GLN A 139 -11.40 16.72 7.96
CA GLN A 139 -11.83 17.56 9.10
C GLN A 139 -10.70 17.75 10.11
N ASN A 140 -9.91 16.70 10.35
CA ASN A 140 -8.79 16.74 11.30
C ASN A 140 -7.48 17.24 10.69
N LYS A 141 -7.49 17.67 9.42
CA LYS A 141 -6.29 18.09 8.66
C LYS A 141 -5.19 17.02 8.71
N ARG A 142 -5.54 15.77 8.44
CA ARG A 142 -4.61 14.61 8.38
C ARG A 142 -4.35 14.12 6.96
N ILE A 143 -4.60 14.97 5.97
CA ILE A 143 -4.14 14.77 4.58
C ILE A 143 -3.30 15.98 4.16
N GLU A 144 -2.12 15.70 3.66
CA GLU A 144 -1.16 16.66 3.14
C GLU A 144 -0.98 16.41 1.64
N LEU A 145 -1.29 17.43 0.84
CA LEU A 145 -1.03 17.41 -0.60
C LEU A 145 0.17 18.30 -0.87
N SER A 146 1.29 17.69 -1.23
CA SER A 146 2.56 18.38 -1.45
C SER A 146 3.21 17.92 -2.74
N ILE A 147 4.15 18.69 -3.28
CA ILE A 147 5.03 18.24 -4.37
C ILE A 147 6.40 17.79 -3.87
N ASP A 148 6.70 18.12 -2.61
CA ASP A 148 8.00 17.90 -1.99
C ASP A 148 8.29 16.40 -1.91
N LYS A 149 9.58 16.07 -2.04
CA LYS A 149 10.06 14.72 -1.83
C LYS A 149 10.08 14.41 -0.35
N TYR A 150 9.87 13.14 -0.04
CA TYR A 150 10.04 12.59 1.28
C TYR A 150 11.54 12.42 1.57
N GLU A 151 11.96 12.76 2.78
CA GLU A 151 13.34 12.57 3.21
C GLU A 151 13.66 11.06 3.27
N GLY A 152 14.84 10.67 2.78
CA GLY A 152 15.22 9.25 2.62
C GLY A 152 14.53 8.52 1.46
N GLU A 153 13.37 9.01 1.02
CA GLU A 153 12.43 8.28 0.16
C GLU A 153 12.16 8.98 -1.18
N ARG A 154 13.19 9.08 -2.03
CA ARG A 154 13.16 9.86 -3.28
C ARG A 154 12.08 9.41 -4.29
N TYR A 155 11.81 8.11 -4.32
CA TYR A 155 10.94 7.48 -5.33
C TYR A 155 9.50 7.26 -4.84
N VAL A 156 9.29 7.33 -3.52
CA VAL A 156 7.98 7.20 -2.92
C VAL A 156 7.11 8.39 -3.29
N ARG A 157 5.84 8.09 -3.62
CA ARG A 157 4.86 9.05 -4.13
C ARG A 157 3.76 9.36 -3.13
N GLY A 158 3.39 8.43 -2.27
CA GLY A 158 2.48 8.64 -1.16
C GLY A 158 2.97 7.85 0.06
N LEU A 159 2.53 8.27 1.23
CA LEU A 159 2.79 7.59 2.49
C LEU A 159 1.52 7.65 3.35
N CYS A 160 1.16 6.53 3.93
CA CYS A 160 0.13 6.41 4.95
C CYS A 160 0.80 6.02 6.26
N PHE A 161 0.68 6.87 7.28
CA PHE A 161 1.21 6.62 8.63
C PHE A 161 0.08 6.30 9.59
N CYS A 162 0.17 5.15 10.24
CA CYS A 162 -0.77 4.71 11.25
C CYS A 162 -0.15 4.78 12.63
N VAL A 163 -0.75 5.61 13.48
CA VAL A 163 -0.34 5.85 14.84
C VAL A 163 -1.27 5.03 15.74
N GLY A 164 -0.90 3.77 15.97
CA GLY A 164 -1.77 2.75 16.54
C GLY A 164 -2.26 3.08 17.95
N ASN A 165 -1.37 3.60 18.79
CA ASN A 165 -1.69 4.00 20.16
C ASN A 165 -2.65 5.18 20.24
N LEU A 166 -2.72 6.00 19.19
CA LEU A 166 -3.68 7.10 19.09
C LEU A 166 -4.94 6.72 18.28
N LYS A 167 -4.90 5.59 17.57
CA LYS A 167 -5.91 5.20 16.56
C LYS A 167 -6.12 6.30 15.51
N GLU A 168 -5.02 6.85 15.02
CA GLU A 168 -5.01 7.94 14.04
C GLU A 168 -4.21 7.55 12.80
N THR A 169 -4.65 8.02 11.64
CA THR A 169 -3.94 7.87 10.38
C THR A 169 -3.61 9.24 9.78
N TYR A 170 -2.43 9.35 9.16
CA TYR A 170 -1.95 10.54 8.47
C TYR A 170 -1.53 10.18 7.06
N VAL A 171 -2.01 10.94 6.07
CA VAL A 171 -1.77 10.66 4.66
C VAL A 171 -0.96 11.79 4.03
N LEU A 172 0.20 11.44 3.47
CA LEU A 172 0.99 12.30 2.59
C LEU A 172 0.79 11.85 1.15
N SER A 173 0.45 12.77 0.25
CA SER A 173 0.33 12.47 -1.19
C SER A 173 1.12 13.48 -2.02
N ARG A 174 2.06 13.01 -2.84
CA ARG A 174 2.85 13.82 -3.76
C ARG A 174 2.05 14.24 -4.99
N PHE A 175 1.08 15.11 -4.76
CA PHE A 175 0.16 15.59 -5.77
C PHE A 175 0.58 16.96 -6.32
N ASN A 176 0.79 17.02 -7.63
CA ASN A 176 1.27 18.23 -8.31
C ASN A 176 0.19 18.94 -9.15
N ASN A 177 -1.07 18.79 -8.75
CA ASN A 177 -2.23 19.32 -9.48
C ASN A 177 -2.44 18.74 -10.88
N LYS A 178 -1.78 17.62 -11.20
CA LYS A 178 -1.99 16.88 -12.45
C LYS A 178 -2.59 15.51 -12.19
N MET A 179 -3.61 15.13 -12.95
CA MET A 179 -4.38 13.91 -12.71
C MET A 179 -3.61 12.61 -12.94
N ASN A 180 -2.48 12.62 -13.65
CA ASN A 180 -1.57 11.47 -13.66
C ASN A 180 -1.00 11.14 -12.27
N THR A 181 -0.95 12.10 -11.34
CA THR A 181 -0.59 11.88 -9.92
C THR A 181 -1.81 11.78 -9.01
N GLY A 182 -3.02 11.95 -9.56
CA GLY A 182 -4.28 11.94 -8.80
C GLY A 182 -4.70 10.56 -8.30
N ILE A 183 -3.93 9.51 -8.59
CA ILE A 183 -4.18 8.15 -8.10
C ILE A 183 -3.58 7.91 -6.71
N ILE A 184 -2.59 8.73 -6.32
CA ILE A 184 -1.79 8.55 -5.10
C ILE A 184 -2.67 8.66 -3.86
N LEU A 185 -3.50 9.70 -3.74
CA LEU A 185 -4.35 9.84 -2.55
C LEU A 185 -5.37 8.68 -2.42
N PRO A 186 -6.11 8.26 -3.46
CA PRO A 186 -6.93 7.04 -3.41
C PRO A 186 -6.18 5.81 -2.91
N HIS A 187 -4.94 5.60 -3.38
CA HIS A 187 -4.09 4.51 -2.92
C HIS A 187 -3.84 4.57 -1.40
N GLU A 188 -3.37 5.71 -0.90
CA GLU A 188 -3.11 5.89 0.54
C GLU A 188 -4.38 5.80 1.40
N LEU A 189 -5.53 6.22 0.86
CA LEU A 189 -6.83 6.02 1.53
C LEU A 189 -7.21 4.54 1.62
N GLY A 190 -6.76 3.71 0.67
CA GLY A 190 -6.86 2.25 0.74
C GLY A 190 -6.14 1.69 1.97
N HIS A 191 -4.90 2.13 2.21
CA HIS A 191 -4.15 1.76 3.42
C HIS A 191 -4.88 2.24 4.67
N ALA A 192 -5.25 3.53 4.74
CA ALA A 192 -5.97 4.09 5.88
C ALA A 192 -7.25 3.31 6.23
N TYR A 193 -7.99 2.86 5.21
CA TYR A 193 -9.17 2.03 5.38
C TYR A 193 -8.84 0.62 5.92
N LEU A 194 -7.80 -0.04 5.39
CA LEU A 194 -7.36 -1.34 5.90
C LEU A 194 -6.96 -1.28 7.37
N PHE A 195 -6.23 -0.23 7.75
CA PHE A 195 -5.83 0.00 9.13
C PHE A 195 -7.00 0.23 10.07
N TYR A 196 -8.01 0.99 9.63
CA TYR A 196 -9.23 1.14 10.41
C TYR A 196 -9.96 -0.21 10.58
N LYS A 197 -9.99 -1.04 9.53
CA LYS A 197 -10.63 -2.36 9.55
C LYS A 197 -9.89 -3.41 10.38
N SER A 198 -8.56 -3.33 10.46
CA SER A 198 -7.76 -4.20 11.34
C SER A 198 -7.77 -3.74 12.80
N ASP A 199 -8.66 -2.81 13.19
CA ASP A 199 -8.69 -2.18 14.51
C ASP A 199 -7.35 -1.54 14.90
N PHE A 200 -6.65 -0.98 13.91
CA PHE A 200 -5.30 -0.42 14.00
C PHE A 200 -4.22 -1.42 14.42
N ASN A 201 -4.47 -2.73 14.26
CA ASN A 201 -3.42 -3.72 14.35
C ASN A 201 -2.52 -3.63 13.11
N ASN A 202 -1.21 -3.45 13.34
CA ASN A 202 -0.19 -3.26 12.31
C ASN A 202 0.63 -4.54 12.10
N GLU A 203 -0.03 -5.70 12.11
CA GLU A 203 0.66 -6.94 11.79
C GLU A 203 1.12 -6.93 10.33
N SER A 204 2.37 -7.36 10.11
CA SER A 204 2.93 -7.54 8.78
C SER A 204 2.04 -8.47 7.96
N ASN A 205 1.74 -8.08 6.73
CA ASN A 205 0.88 -8.82 5.83
C ASN A 205 1.39 -8.71 4.40
N ILE A 206 1.60 -9.84 3.73
CA ILE A 206 2.14 -9.83 2.36
C ILE A 206 1.13 -9.30 1.31
N PHE A 207 -0.13 -9.13 1.70
CA PHE A 207 -1.20 -8.60 0.86
C PHE A 207 -1.57 -7.15 1.19
N ILE A 208 -0.73 -6.44 1.95
CA ILE A 208 -0.98 -5.07 2.39
C ILE A 208 -1.31 -4.10 1.25
N GLU A 209 -0.64 -4.21 0.12
CA GLU A 209 -0.84 -3.33 -1.03
C GLU A 209 -2.12 -3.68 -1.81
N ALA A 210 -2.71 -4.85 -1.58
CA ALA A 210 -3.74 -5.40 -2.44
C ALA A 210 -4.99 -4.52 -2.52
N TYR A 211 -5.45 -4.02 -1.37
CA TYR A 211 -6.64 -3.17 -1.34
C TYR A 211 -6.37 -1.79 -1.92
N SER A 212 -5.23 -1.18 -1.59
CA SER A 212 -4.81 0.11 -2.15
C SER A 212 -4.71 0.03 -3.67
N ILE A 213 -4.09 -1.02 -4.22
CA ILE A 213 -4.03 -1.30 -5.66
C ILE A 213 -5.43 -1.47 -6.25
N PHE A 214 -6.31 -2.22 -5.59
CA PHE A 214 -7.71 -2.36 -6.01
C PHE A 214 -8.42 -1.00 -6.10
N ILE A 215 -8.28 -0.14 -5.09
CA ILE A 215 -8.87 1.20 -5.09
C ILE A 215 -8.37 2.04 -6.25
N GLU A 216 -7.12 1.89 -6.67
CA GLU A 216 -6.63 2.60 -7.85
C GLU A 216 -7.37 2.21 -9.12
N PHE A 217 -7.59 0.91 -9.35
CA PHE A 217 -8.31 0.46 -10.53
C PHE A 217 -9.74 1.00 -10.52
N ILE A 218 -10.42 0.95 -9.37
CA ILE A 218 -11.82 1.39 -9.27
C ILE A 218 -11.94 2.91 -9.36
N PHE A 219 -11.01 3.66 -8.77
CA PHE A 219 -10.94 5.11 -8.99
C PHE A 219 -10.65 5.44 -10.46
N GLY A 220 -9.74 4.69 -11.10
CA GLY A 220 -9.50 4.77 -12.53
C GLY A 220 -10.77 4.56 -13.35
N ASP A 221 -11.58 3.56 -13.01
CA ASP A 221 -12.86 3.30 -13.67
C ASP A 221 -13.85 4.45 -13.52
N TYR A 222 -13.95 5.01 -12.31
CA TYR A 222 -14.74 6.21 -12.06
C TYR A 222 -14.27 7.39 -12.94
N LEU A 223 -12.96 7.62 -13.03
CA LEU A 223 -12.40 8.71 -13.82
C LEU A 223 -12.60 8.56 -15.33
N LYS A 224 -12.74 7.33 -15.88
CA LYS A 224 -12.95 7.09 -17.32
C LYS A 224 -14.23 7.75 -17.86
N ASN A 225 -15.22 8.00 -16.99
CA ASN A 225 -16.47 8.68 -17.35
C ASN A 225 -16.42 10.20 -17.12
N THR A 226 -15.23 10.77 -16.93
CA THR A 226 -15.03 12.20 -16.65
C THR A 226 -14.07 12.83 -17.64
N VAL A 227 -13.82 14.14 -17.51
CA VAL A 227 -12.79 14.87 -18.27
C VAL A 227 -11.35 14.37 -18.01
N TYR A 228 -11.16 13.46 -17.06
CA TYR A 228 -9.87 12.89 -16.65
C TYR A 228 -9.59 11.50 -17.24
N ALA A 229 -10.44 11.02 -18.15
CA ALA A 229 -10.35 9.68 -18.75
C ALA A 229 -8.95 9.36 -19.31
N GLY A 230 -8.30 10.31 -20.00
CA GLY A 230 -6.94 10.12 -20.53
C GLY A 230 -5.91 9.82 -19.43
N SER A 231 -5.97 10.50 -18.29
CA SER A 231 -5.11 10.21 -17.13
C SER A 231 -5.44 8.86 -16.51
N ALA A 232 -6.73 8.49 -16.44
CA ALA A 232 -7.16 7.19 -15.94
C ALA A 232 -6.60 6.03 -16.77
N PHE A 233 -6.74 6.12 -18.10
CA PHE A 233 -6.17 5.13 -19.01
C PHE A 233 -4.64 5.06 -18.93
N ASN A 234 -3.96 6.20 -18.75
CA ASN A 234 -2.51 6.21 -18.56
C ASN A 234 -2.06 5.56 -17.24
N ASN A 235 -2.78 5.81 -16.14
CA ASN A 235 -2.42 5.26 -14.84
C ASN A 235 -2.64 3.74 -14.81
N GLU A 236 -3.76 3.26 -15.35
CA GLU A 236 -4.00 1.81 -15.48
C GLU A 236 -2.94 1.16 -16.39
N TYR A 237 -2.53 1.83 -17.48
CA TYR A 237 -1.40 1.40 -18.31
C TYR A 237 -0.13 1.20 -17.49
N GLN A 238 0.30 2.26 -16.79
CA GLN A 238 1.58 2.25 -16.08
C GLN A 238 1.58 1.21 -14.97
N ARG A 239 0.45 1.02 -14.28
CA ARG A 239 0.30 0.01 -13.22
C ARG A 239 0.47 -1.41 -13.79
N LEU A 240 -0.18 -1.72 -14.90
CA LEU A 240 -0.09 -3.04 -15.53
C LEU A 240 1.29 -3.29 -16.17
N ASP A 241 1.87 -2.30 -16.83
CA ASP A 241 3.21 -2.39 -17.41
C ASP A 241 4.27 -2.60 -16.31
N THR A 242 4.14 -1.90 -15.18
CA THR A 242 4.99 -2.08 -14.00
C THR A 242 4.83 -3.49 -13.42
N PHE A 243 3.59 -4.00 -13.31
CA PHE A 243 3.36 -5.37 -12.84
C PHE A 243 4.03 -6.41 -13.73
N LEU A 244 3.86 -6.33 -15.06
CA LEU A 244 4.51 -7.24 -15.99
C LEU A 244 6.03 -7.13 -15.93
N GLY A 245 6.57 -5.91 -15.84
CA GLY A 245 8.01 -5.68 -15.67
C GLY A 245 8.57 -6.26 -14.37
N MET A 246 7.83 -6.16 -13.26
CA MET A 246 8.21 -6.78 -11.98
C MET A 246 8.22 -8.31 -12.08
N VAL A 247 7.20 -8.90 -12.73
CA VAL A 247 7.16 -10.35 -12.95
C VAL A 247 8.34 -10.80 -13.80
N ASP A 248 8.61 -10.14 -14.93
CA ASP A 248 9.75 -10.47 -15.80
C ASP A 248 11.09 -10.39 -15.06
N TYR A 249 11.27 -9.37 -14.22
CA TYR A 249 12.51 -9.16 -13.46
C TYR A 249 12.70 -10.18 -12.34
N GLU A 250 11.62 -10.52 -11.61
CA GLU A 250 11.71 -11.42 -10.45
C GLU A 250 11.50 -12.89 -10.78
N PHE A 251 10.98 -13.26 -11.96
CA PHE A 251 10.53 -14.63 -12.26
C PHE A 251 11.54 -15.73 -11.89
N ASP A 252 12.81 -15.54 -12.28
CA ASP A 252 13.88 -16.49 -11.97
C ASP A 252 14.54 -16.21 -10.61
N ASN A 253 14.45 -14.98 -10.10
CA ASN A 253 15.01 -14.62 -8.79
C ASN A 253 14.13 -15.07 -7.62
N LEU A 254 12.82 -15.25 -7.83
CA LEU A 254 11.90 -15.72 -6.80
C LEU A 254 12.37 -17.03 -6.16
N ILE A 255 12.90 -17.97 -6.93
CA ILE A 255 13.34 -19.26 -6.38
C ILE A 255 14.47 -19.10 -5.35
N LYS A 256 15.24 -18.01 -5.40
CA LYS A 256 16.31 -17.71 -4.46
C LYS A 256 15.80 -17.34 -3.06
N LEU A 257 14.53 -16.92 -2.95
CA LEU A 257 13.87 -16.69 -1.66
C LEU A 257 13.66 -18.01 -0.88
N LYS A 258 13.83 -19.17 -1.54
CA LYS A 258 13.78 -20.45 -0.85
C LYS A 258 15.02 -20.65 0.04
N GLY A 259 14.77 -20.79 1.33
CA GLY A 259 15.78 -21.00 2.36
C GLY A 259 16.63 -19.76 2.60
N MET A 260 16.03 -18.59 2.42
CA MET A 260 16.58 -17.31 2.87
C MET A 260 16.65 -17.27 4.41
N ASN A 261 17.53 -16.43 4.95
CA ASN A 261 17.60 -16.09 6.36
C ASN A 261 17.29 -14.60 6.55
N PHE A 262 16.87 -14.25 7.76
CA PHE A 262 16.69 -12.86 8.15
C PHE A 262 17.90 -12.41 8.98
N ASP A 263 18.45 -11.26 8.63
CA ASP A 263 19.42 -10.53 9.45
C ASP A 263 19.04 -9.05 9.37
N PHE A 264 18.54 -8.53 10.49
CA PHE A 264 17.82 -7.26 10.51
C PHE A 264 18.66 -6.13 9.87
N PRO A 265 18.07 -5.31 8.96
CA PRO A 265 16.65 -5.24 8.57
C PRO A 265 16.36 -5.86 7.19
N PHE A 266 17.09 -6.92 6.81
CA PHE A 266 17.01 -7.50 5.47
C PHE A 266 16.91 -9.03 5.47
N TYR A 267 16.33 -9.56 4.41
CA TYR A 267 16.40 -10.99 4.09
C TYR A 267 17.59 -11.23 3.17
N TYR A 268 18.31 -12.31 3.41
CA TYR A 268 19.45 -12.72 2.59
C TYR A 268 19.20 -14.09 1.97
N THR A 269 19.49 -14.21 0.69
CA THR A 269 19.44 -15.48 -0.05
C THR A 269 20.63 -16.35 0.34
N LYS A 270 20.59 -17.64 0.01
CA LYS A 270 21.67 -18.60 0.37
C LYS A 270 23.05 -18.23 -0.17
N ASP A 271 23.11 -17.45 -1.24
CA ASP A 271 24.35 -16.95 -1.84
C ASP A 271 24.84 -15.63 -1.20
N GLY A 272 24.17 -15.13 -0.17
CA GLY A 272 24.51 -13.91 0.56
C GLY A 272 23.96 -12.61 -0.07
N SER A 273 23.20 -12.70 -1.17
CA SER A 273 22.56 -11.53 -1.78
C SER A 273 21.34 -11.07 -0.99
N ILE A 274 20.93 -9.80 -1.15
CA ILE A 274 19.66 -9.32 -0.59
C ILE A 274 18.50 -10.05 -1.30
N GLY A 275 17.60 -10.64 -0.53
CA GLY A 275 16.36 -11.25 -1.01
C GLY A 275 15.32 -10.17 -1.30
N ASN A 276 14.82 -10.13 -2.54
CA ASN A 276 13.79 -9.19 -2.99
C ASN A 276 12.39 -9.56 -2.49
N VAL A 277 12.24 -9.69 -1.16
CA VAL A 277 10.97 -10.03 -0.50
C VAL A 277 9.90 -8.97 -0.78
N ASP A 278 10.23 -7.69 -0.70
CA ASP A 278 9.30 -6.59 -0.96
C ASP A 278 8.69 -6.66 -2.37
N THR A 279 9.52 -6.96 -3.39
CA THR A 279 9.03 -7.11 -4.76
C THR A 279 8.11 -8.33 -4.90
N ALA A 280 8.44 -9.45 -4.27
CA ALA A 280 7.62 -10.66 -4.30
C ALA A 280 6.25 -10.43 -3.62
N THR A 281 6.25 -9.77 -2.47
CA THR A 281 5.07 -9.31 -1.73
C THR A 281 4.21 -8.39 -2.58
N LEU A 282 4.83 -7.42 -3.27
CA LEU A 282 4.13 -6.51 -4.16
C LEU A 282 3.50 -7.22 -5.37
N ILE A 283 4.15 -8.24 -5.94
CA ILE A 283 3.58 -9.08 -7.01
C ILE A 283 2.30 -9.78 -6.51
N LEU A 284 2.34 -10.41 -5.34
CA LEU A 284 1.19 -11.09 -4.75
C LEU A 284 0.04 -10.12 -4.43
N SER A 285 0.36 -8.96 -3.87
CA SER A 285 -0.62 -7.90 -3.63
C SER A 285 -1.26 -7.39 -4.92
N ASN A 286 -0.47 -7.19 -5.98
CA ASN A 286 -0.99 -6.84 -7.30
C ASN A 286 -1.95 -7.90 -7.83
N MET A 287 -1.61 -9.18 -7.70
CA MET A 287 -2.49 -10.27 -8.13
C MET A 287 -3.82 -10.26 -7.38
N LEU A 288 -3.81 -10.08 -6.05
CA LEU A 288 -5.04 -9.99 -5.27
C LEU A 288 -5.85 -8.73 -5.61
N GLY A 289 -5.21 -7.57 -5.71
CA GLY A 289 -5.89 -6.32 -6.10
C GLY A 289 -6.53 -6.39 -7.49
N MET A 290 -5.84 -7.00 -8.46
CA MET A 290 -6.37 -7.20 -9.81
C MET A 290 -7.46 -8.29 -9.89
N TYR A 291 -7.38 -9.33 -9.06
CA TYR A 291 -8.45 -10.31 -8.89
C TYR A 291 -9.71 -9.65 -8.33
N LEU A 292 -9.60 -8.86 -7.26
CA LEU A 292 -10.72 -8.10 -6.69
C LEU A 292 -11.29 -7.10 -7.70
N THR A 293 -10.45 -6.47 -8.50
CA THR A 293 -10.86 -5.58 -9.61
C THR A 293 -11.67 -6.34 -10.66
N HIS A 294 -11.21 -7.55 -11.04
CA HIS A 294 -11.94 -8.40 -11.98
C HIS A 294 -13.34 -8.71 -11.46
N LEU A 295 -13.45 -9.16 -10.21
CA LEU A 295 -14.73 -9.45 -9.59
C LEU A 295 -15.61 -8.20 -9.53
N TYR A 296 -15.08 -7.06 -9.09
CA TYR A 296 -15.86 -5.83 -9.00
C TYR A 296 -16.50 -5.42 -10.33
N ARG A 297 -15.77 -5.60 -11.44
CA ARG A 297 -16.20 -5.26 -12.79
C ARG A 297 -17.19 -6.25 -13.40
N PHE A 298 -17.10 -7.54 -13.07
CA PHE A 298 -17.77 -8.60 -13.83
C PHE A 298 -18.59 -9.60 -13.00
N ASP A 299 -18.42 -9.63 -11.68
CA ASP A 299 -19.11 -10.52 -10.74
C ASP A 299 -19.25 -9.84 -9.37
N ARG A 300 -20.21 -8.91 -9.29
CA ARG A 300 -20.35 -8.02 -8.13
C ARG A 300 -20.77 -8.75 -6.85
N ASP A 301 -21.56 -9.81 -6.98
CA ASP A 301 -22.00 -10.63 -5.85
C ASP A 301 -20.82 -11.37 -5.23
N ARG A 302 -19.97 -11.99 -6.07
CA ARG A 302 -18.75 -12.62 -5.58
C ARG A 302 -17.77 -11.59 -5.00
N TYR A 303 -17.60 -10.43 -5.64
CA TYR A 303 -16.77 -9.36 -5.09
C TYR A 303 -17.20 -8.98 -3.66
N ASN A 304 -18.51 -8.75 -3.44
CA ASN A 304 -19.01 -8.33 -2.13
C ASN A 304 -18.71 -9.36 -1.03
N ASN A 305 -18.77 -10.66 -1.36
CA ASN A 305 -18.40 -11.73 -0.43
C ASN A 305 -16.89 -11.77 -0.17
N GLU A 306 -16.10 -11.78 -1.23
CA GLU A 306 -14.64 -11.94 -1.17
C GLU A 306 -13.97 -10.75 -0.48
N ILE A 307 -14.42 -9.52 -0.74
CA ILE A 307 -13.87 -8.34 -0.06
C ILE A 307 -14.22 -8.32 1.43
N LYS A 308 -15.44 -8.75 1.79
CA LYS A 308 -15.82 -8.86 3.20
C LYS A 308 -14.89 -9.82 3.93
N VAL A 309 -14.64 -11.00 3.36
CA VAL A 309 -13.75 -11.99 3.96
C VAL A 309 -12.30 -11.50 4.00
N PHE A 310 -11.82 -10.84 2.94
CA PHE A 310 -10.49 -10.22 2.97
C PHE A 310 -10.33 -9.26 4.15
N LEU A 311 -11.29 -8.34 4.34
CA LEU A 311 -11.25 -7.35 5.41
C LEU A 311 -11.40 -7.98 6.81
N GLU A 312 -12.13 -9.09 6.94
CA GLU A 312 -12.24 -9.85 8.19
C GLU A 312 -10.94 -10.59 8.55
N MET A 313 -10.20 -11.05 7.53
CA MET A 313 -8.92 -11.75 7.69
C MET A 313 -7.73 -10.80 7.89
N TYR A 314 -7.81 -9.60 7.31
CA TYR A 314 -6.72 -8.62 7.31
C TYR A 314 -6.36 -8.17 8.74
N GLY A 315 -5.10 -8.35 9.13
CA GLY A 315 -4.60 -8.04 10.47
C GLY A 315 -5.08 -8.98 11.59
N ARG A 316 -5.74 -10.09 11.25
CA ARG A 316 -6.30 -11.07 12.20
C ARG A 316 -5.94 -12.52 11.90
N THR A 317 -5.47 -12.82 10.69
CA THR A 317 -5.07 -14.16 10.24
C THR A 317 -3.68 -14.12 9.60
N THR A 318 -3.07 -15.29 9.46
CA THR A 318 -1.76 -15.44 8.84
C THR A 318 -1.83 -15.26 7.31
N ASP A 319 -0.71 -14.85 6.70
CA ASP A 319 -0.58 -14.75 5.24
C ASP A 319 -0.90 -16.08 4.53
N GLU A 320 -0.58 -17.21 5.18
CA GLU A 320 -0.90 -18.55 4.70
C GLU A 320 -2.41 -18.79 4.62
N GLU A 321 -3.17 -18.36 5.64
CA GLU A 321 -4.64 -18.51 5.64
C GLU A 321 -5.27 -17.66 4.54
N ILE A 322 -4.81 -16.42 4.37
CA ILE A 322 -5.26 -15.55 3.28
C ILE A 322 -4.97 -16.20 1.92
N LEU A 323 -3.75 -16.69 1.70
CA LEU A 323 -3.38 -17.35 0.45
C LEU A 323 -4.22 -18.62 0.20
N LYS A 324 -4.50 -19.41 1.23
CA LYS A 324 -5.34 -20.61 1.12
C LYS A 324 -6.78 -20.28 0.76
N TYR A 325 -7.35 -19.23 1.35
CA TYR A 325 -8.72 -18.80 1.07
C TYR A 325 -8.87 -18.34 -0.39
N PHE A 326 -8.06 -17.37 -0.81
CA PHE A 326 -8.15 -16.84 -2.17
C PHE A 326 -7.65 -17.85 -3.20
N GLY A 327 -6.57 -18.58 -2.88
CA GLY A 327 -5.96 -19.58 -3.74
C GLY A 327 -5.20 -18.98 -4.92
N LEU A 328 -3.93 -19.36 -5.10
CA LEU A 328 -3.09 -18.89 -6.21
C LEU A 328 -3.74 -19.05 -7.59
N LYS A 329 -4.50 -20.12 -7.79
CA LYS A 329 -5.23 -20.36 -9.05
C LYS A 329 -6.23 -19.24 -9.36
N ASN A 330 -7.10 -18.88 -8.40
CA ASN A 330 -8.09 -17.83 -8.62
C ASN A 330 -7.43 -16.47 -8.81
N LEU A 331 -6.40 -16.17 -8.01
CA LEU A 331 -5.61 -14.95 -8.14
C LEU A 331 -5.01 -14.83 -9.54
N THR A 332 -4.42 -15.92 -10.04
CA THR A 332 -3.82 -15.99 -11.37
C THR A 332 -4.87 -15.78 -12.46
N GLU A 333 -5.96 -16.55 -12.44
CA GLU A 333 -7.01 -16.47 -13.46
C GLU A 333 -7.68 -15.09 -13.51
N GLY A 334 -8.00 -14.50 -12.34
CA GLY A 334 -8.59 -13.16 -12.29
C GLY A 334 -7.63 -12.07 -12.74
N THR A 335 -6.37 -12.15 -12.32
CA THR A 335 -5.32 -11.22 -12.76
C THR A 335 -5.11 -11.30 -14.27
N GLU A 336 -5.02 -12.52 -14.82
CA GLU A 336 -4.91 -12.74 -16.26
C GLU A 336 -6.10 -12.14 -17.01
N LYS A 337 -7.32 -12.33 -16.53
CA LYS A 337 -8.51 -11.73 -17.14
C LYS A 337 -8.46 -10.20 -17.10
N THR A 338 -8.00 -9.59 -16.00
CA THR A 338 -7.81 -8.13 -15.90
C THR A 338 -6.79 -7.65 -16.94
N VAL A 339 -5.60 -8.26 -16.99
CA VAL A 339 -4.55 -7.90 -17.97
C VAL A 339 -5.05 -8.11 -19.41
N ARG A 340 -5.71 -9.22 -19.72
CA ARG A 340 -6.23 -9.49 -21.08
C ARG A 340 -7.33 -8.55 -21.50
N THR A 341 -8.25 -8.21 -20.59
CA THR A 341 -9.31 -7.21 -20.86
C THR A 341 -8.68 -5.89 -21.23
N TYR A 342 -7.66 -5.50 -20.49
CA TYR A 342 -6.89 -4.29 -20.76
C TYR A 342 -6.19 -4.34 -22.13
N VAL A 343 -5.42 -5.41 -22.43
CA VAL A 343 -4.76 -5.57 -23.74
C VAL A 343 -5.77 -5.44 -24.90
N LYS A 344 -6.98 -5.97 -24.75
CA LYS A 344 -8.06 -5.84 -25.76
C LYS A 344 -8.52 -4.39 -25.91
N THR A 345 -8.72 -3.67 -24.81
CA THR A 345 -9.19 -2.28 -24.84
C THR A 345 -8.20 -1.33 -25.54
N TYR A 346 -6.90 -1.56 -25.38
CA TYR A 346 -5.86 -0.66 -25.92
C TYR A 346 -5.32 -1.08 -27.29
N ARG A 347 -5.62 -2.31 -27.75
CA ARG A 347 -5.37 -2.69 -29.15
C ARG A 347 -6.46 -2.21 -30.10
N ARG A 348 -7.65 -1.92 -29.56
CA ARG A 348 -8.68 -1.14 -30.26
C ARG A 348 -8.30 0.33 -30.28
#